data_AF-A0A496LD97-F1
#
_entry.id   AF-A0A496LD97-F1
#
_cell.length_a   1.000
_cell.length_b   1.000
_cell.length_c   1.000
_cell.angle_alpha   90.00
_cell.angle_beta   90.00
_cell.angle_gamma   90.00
#
_symmetry.space_group_name_H-M   'P 1'
#
loop_
_entity.id
_entity.type
_entity.pdbx_description
1 polymer ?
#
loop_
_entity_poly.entity_id
_entity_poly.type
_entity_poly.pdbx_seq_one_letter_code
_entity_poly.pdbx_strand_id
1 'polypeptide(L)'
;IANRLVSKDGRNTWVLLKLRPFPDDSVWYKGKGSVPPENLTGRELEHIIRKDKYKPLNPKGMGLPYLTDQKMKWVGKELARIMGLAILLAIVVLIFATRSLRGVVVPVVTAIGSIVMSYGILGYLRFSIDSGMMLIPMLLAFAVAIAYNIHVHSFFRRRFQMYGNRRQAVVDTVGEMGWPVLFSALTTFAALLSFLTIPATPMHFIGIATSTSVMLTFLIAVTVMPAVLSFGKDRQPDPKIQAAGGGWLDHRLEAFGNVVLNHEKVIWGIFIVFTVFMIYQFTKIETAFDVESSMGRKVPYVKEILEASETELGSIYSYDVMIDLPEDGAAKSRETLVALDSLQRYVDKYPLTKRSSSILNILKDLNQTLNNGDTAYYAIPANSDEIAQQLLLYENAGGSEAETWIDYDYRRLRLQVEMNAYNSGEAERELKDVAEVAEKLFPDAKITPVGSMPQFTAMMNYVVRGQITSFAVSLLIIGVLMMLVFGSIRLGLIGLIPNIMPAITVGGLMGWLGYPLDMMTATIMPMILGLAVDDTIHFINHGHLEFQRQRNYRKATLRTFRIVGTPILLTSLVISANFAMYMTSNGLTIIHMGILSVAGVLTALLADLCITPLLFRRFRIFGKEEN
;
A
#
# COMPACT_ATOMS: atom_id res chain seq x y z
N ILE A 1 -33.80 20.87 15.06
CA ILE A 1 -34.29 19.61 14.44
C ILE A 1 -34.30 19.72 12.90
N ALA A 2 -34.93 20.75 12.33
CA ALA A 2 -34.79 21.09 10.92
C ALA A 2 -33.31 21.34 10.56
N ASN A 3 -32.87 20.90 9.38
CA ASN A 3 -31.50 21.01 8.84
C ASN A 3 -30.42 20.17 9.54
N ARG A 4 -30.77 19.39 10.57
CA ARG A 4 -29.84 18.50 11.30
C ARG A 4 -30.28 17.04 11.30
N LEU A 5 -31.56 16.77 11.50
CA LEU A 5 -32.13 15.41 11.49
C LEU A 5 -33.11 15.17 10.34
N VAL A 6 -33.60 16.25 9.73
CA VAL A 6 -34.52 16.21 8.57
C VAL A 6 -34.03 17.25 7.56
N SER A 7 -33.91 16.85 6.29
CA SER A 7 -33.49 17.73 5.20
C SER A 7 -34.57 18.78 4.91
N LYS A 8 -34.19 19.89 4.29
CA LYS A 8 -35.12 21.00 3.98
C LYS A 8 -36.28 20.58 3.09
N ASP A 9 -36.01 19.65 2.17
CA ASP A 9 -37.01 19.09 1.26
C ASP A 9 -37.86 17.98 1.89
N GLY A 10 -37.60 17.61 3.15
CA GLY A 10 -38.31 16.55 3.87
C GLY A 10 -38.08 15.14 3.33
N ARG A 11 -37.12 14.93 2.42
CA ARG A 11 -36.87 13.63 1.76
C ARG A 11 -35.93 12.72 2.53
N ASN A 12 -35.03 13.28 3.33
CA ASN A 12 -34.03 12.54 4.09
C ASN A 12 -34.20 12.79 5.59
N THR A 13 -34.02 11.75 6.38
CA THR A 13 -33.92 11.85 7.84
C THR A 13 -32.81 10.96 8.39
N TRP A 14 -32.18 11.40 9.47
CA TRP A 14 -31.14 10.67 10.18
C TRP A 14 -31.68 10.15 11.51
N VAL A 15 -31.43 8.86 11.77
CA VAL A 15 -31.61 8.27 13.10
C VAL A 15 -30.22 8.04 13.69
N LEU A 16 -29.83 8.86 14.65
CA LEU A 16 -28.54 8.73 15.33
C LEU A 16 -28.67 7.76 16.50
N LEU A 17 -27.91 6.66 16.46
CA LEU A 17 -27.84 5.69 17.55
C LEU A 17 -26.55 5.92 18.33
N LYS A 18 -26.67 6.52 19.53
CA LYS A 18 -25.54 6.67 20.46
C LYS A 18 -25.35 5.37 21.23
N LEU A 19 -24.30 4.63 20.91
CA LEU A 19 -23.96 3.39 21.58
C LEU A 19 -23.15 3.67 22.85
N ARG A 20 -23.20 2.74 23.81
CA ARG A 20 -22.27 2.74 24.94
C ARG A 20 -20.85 2.46 24.44
N PRO A 21 -19.80 2.92 25.15
CA PRO A 21 -18.43 2.57 24.83
C PRO A 21 -18.26 1.07 24.67
N PHE A 22 -17.50 0.65 23.66
CA PHE A 22 -17.12 -0.75 23.52
C PHE A 22 -16.24 -1.16 24.71
N PRO A 23 -16.35 -2.42 25.17
CA PRO A 23 -15.52 -2.90 26.26
C PRO A 23 -14.05 -2.96 25.82
N ASP A 24 -13.13 -2.86 26.77
CA ASP A 24 -11.69 -2.99 26.50
C ASP A 24 -11.35 -4.31 25.80
N ASP A 25 -10.25 -4.31 25.05
CA ASP A 25 -9.76 -5.49 24.31
C ASP A 25 -9.64 -6.74 25.18
N SER A 26 -9.23 -6.58 26.44
CA SER A 26 -9.12 -7.65 27.43
C SER A 26 -10.45 -8.38 27.70
N VAL A 27 -11.59 -7.74 27.45
CA VAL A 27 -12.93 -8.26 27.74
C VAL A 27 -13.48 -9.08 26.57
N TRP A 28 -13.27 -8.62 25.34
CA TRP A 28 -13.85 -9.25 24.15
C TRP A 28 -12.86 -10.17 23.42
N TYR A 29 -11.56 -9.91 23.50
CA TYR A 29 -10.55 -10.76 22.88
C TYR A 29 -10.27 -11.98 23.76
N LYS A 30 -10.93 -13.09 23.45
CA LYS A 30 -10.77 -14.39 24.15
C LYS A 30 -9.90 -15.39 23.38
N GLY A 31 -9.08 -14.89 22.45
CA GLY A 31 -8.23 -15.70 21.56
C GLY A 31 -8.84 -15.93 20.18
N LYS A 32 -8.50 -17.05 19.55
CA LYS A 32 -8.84 -17.34 18.13
C LYS A 32 -10.35 -17.24 17.86
N GLY A 33 -10.70 -16.49 16.82
CA GLY A 33 -12.08 -16.32 16.37
C GLY A 33 -12.86 -15.21 17.05
N SER A 34 -12.24 -14.45 17.97
CA SER A 34 -12.86 -13.25 18.54
C SER A 34 -13.12 -12.22 17.44
N VAL A 35 -14.36 -11.76 17.34
CA VAL A 35 -14.78 -10.71 16.40
C VAL A 35 -14.87 -9.40 17.18
N PRO A 36 -14.24 -8.30 16.70
CA PRO A 36 -14.36 -7.02 17.37
C PRO A 36 -15.83 -6.61 17.57
N PRO A 37 -16.20 -6.05 18.73
CA PRO A 37 -17.56 -5.59 19.01
C PRO A 37 -18.11 -4.63 17.95
N GLU A 38 -17.25 -3.80 17.35
CA GLU A 38 -17.60 -2.92 16.24
C GLU A 38 -18.11 -3.68 15.01
N ASN A 39 -17.47 -4.78 14.61
CA ASN A 39 -17.92 -5.59 13.48
C ASN A 39 -19.24 -6.27 13.79
N LEU A 40 -19.43 -6.79 15.00
CA LEU A 40 -20.70 -7.38 15.43
C LEU A 40 -21.83 -6.35 15.38
N THR A 41 -21.56 -5.14 15.86
CA THR A 41 -22.50 -4.02 15.81
C THR A 41 -22.87 -3.65 14.37
N GLY A 42 -21.88 -3.58 13.48
CA GLY A 42 -22.10 -3.32 12.05
C GLY A 42 -22.97 -4.39 11.39
N ARG A 43 -22.73 -5.67 11.70
CA ARG A 43 -23.54 -6.81 11.20
C ARG A 43 -24.97 -6.74 11.69
N GLU A 44 -25.18 -6.45 12.97
CA GLU A 44 -26.53 -6.33 13.52
C GLU A 44 -27.28 -5.15 12.92
N LEU A 45 -26.61 -4.02 12.70
CA LEU A 45 -27.23 -2.90 11.99
C LEU A 45 -27.66 -3.33 10.57
N GLU A 46 -26.78 -3.99 9.80
CA GLU A 46 -27.14 -4.51 8.47
C GLU A 46 -28.34 -5.46 8.53
N HIS A 47 -28.34 -6.38 9.48
CA HIS A 47 -29.43 -7.33 9.68
C HIS A 47 -30.75 -6.62 10.01
N ILE A 48 -30.72 -5.59 10.86
CA ILE A 48 -31.91 -4.83 11.24
C ILE A 48 -32.47 -4.05 10.06
N ILE A 49 -31.65 -3.26 9.35
CA ILE A 49 -32.13 -2.38 8.27
C ILE A 49 -32.68 -3.16 7.08
N ARG A 50 -32.25 -4.42 6.90
CA ARG A 50 -32.74 -5.30 5.82
C ARG A 50 -34.05 -6.03 6.11
N LYS A 51 -34.63 -5.92 7.32
CA LYS A 51 -35.91 -6.58 7.65
C LYS A 51 -37.06 -6.01 6.80
N ASP A 52 -37.95 -6.86 6.33
CA ASP A 52 -39.07 -6.47 5.44
C ASP A 52 -39.92 -5.34 5.99
N LYS A 53 -40.15 -5.30 7.31
CA LYS A 53 -40.90 -4.24 7.98
C LYS A 53 -40.30 -2.83 7.83
N TYR A 54 -39.00 -2.72 7.55
CA TYR A 54 -38.32 -1.44 7.34
C TYR A 54 -38.10 -1.12 5.86
N LYS A 55 -38.39 -2.04 4.94
CA LYS A 55 -38.25 -1.82 3.49
C LYS A 55 -38.97 -0.56 2.97
N PRO A 56 -40.18 -0.19 3.44
CA PRO A 56 -40.83 1.05 3.02
C PRO A 56 -40.08 2.33 3.40
N LEU A 57 -39.19 2.27 4.41
CA LEU A 57 -38.39 3.41 4.88
C LEU A 57 -37.09 3.58 4.09
N ASN A 58 -36.72 2.62 3.24
CA ASN A 58 -35.46 2.59 2.49
C ASN A 58 -34.21 2.93 3.35
N PRO A 59 -33.98 2.23 4.48
CA PRO A 59 -32.93 2.58 5.42
C PRO A 59 -31.54 2.34 4.81
N LYS A 60 -30.64 3.31 5.00
CA LYS A 60 -29.20 3.18 4.68
C LYS A 60 -28.40 3.12 5.99
N GLY A 61 -27.52 2.13 6.11
CA GLY A 61 -26.62 2.00 7.25
C GLY A 61 -25.43 2.95 7.11
N MET A 62 -25.07 3.64 8.18
CA MET A 62 -23.92 4.55 8.25
C MET A 62 -23.19 4.39 9.59
N GLY A 63 -22.02 5.03 9.70
CA GLY A 63 -21.19 5.02 10.90
C GLY A 63 -20.08 3.98 10.88
N LEU A 64 -19.02 4.26 11.64
CA LEU A 64 -17.78 3.47 11.65
C LEU A 64 -17.98 1.96 11.83
N PRO A 65 -18.85 1.46 12.74
CA PRO A 65 -19.05 0.01 12.91
C PRO A 65 -19.61 -0.69 11.65
N TYR A 66 -20.64 -0.10 11.03
CA TYR A 66 -21.23 -0.64 9.80
C TYR A 66 -20.27 -0.57 8.62
N LEU A 67 -19.61 0.57 8.42
CA LEU A 67 -18.65 0.74 7.34
C LEU A 67 -17.44 -0.19 7.49
N THR A 68 -16.97 -0.42 8.71
CA THR A 68 -15.87 -1.34 8.98
C THR A 68 -16.26 -2.79 8.66
N ASP A 69 -17.47 -3.23 9.03
CA ASP A 69 -17.96 -4.56 8.68
C ASP A 69 -18.18 -4.73 7.16
N GLN A 70 -18.78 -3.74 6.47
CA GLN A 70 -18.95 -3.78 5.01
C GLN A 70 -17.60 -3.81 4.29
N LYS A 71 -16.63 -3.00 4.74
CA LYS A 71 -15.25 -3.01 4.24
C LYS A 71 -14.63 -4.39 4.38
N MET A 72 -14.69 -5.00 5.56
CA MET A 72 -14.12 -6.33 5.82
C MET A 72 -14.77 -7.43 4.98
N LYS A 73 -16.10 -7.40 4.81
CA LYS A 73 -16.84 -8.33 3.93
C LYS A 73 -16.40 -8.21 2.47
N TRP A 74 -16.24 -6.98 1.98
CA TRP A 74 -15.79 -6.73 0.61
C TRP A 74 -14.34 -7.17 0.42
N VAL A 75 -13.42 -6.70 1.27
CA VAL A 75 -11.99 -7.05 1.21
C VAL A 75 -11.81 -8.57 1.27
N GLY A 76 -12.46 -9.28 2.20
CA GLY A 76 -12.32 -10.73 2.31
C GLY A 76 -12.75 -11.49 1.05
N LYS A 77 -13.88 -11.13 0.44
CA LYS A 77 -14.36 -11.72 -0.83
C LYS A 77 -13.42 -11.39 -1.98
N GLU A 78 -12.97 -10.14 -2.04
CA GLU A 78 -12.14 -9.63 -3.11
C GLU A 78 -10.75 -10.27 -3.11
N LEU A 79 -10.12 -10.40 -1.93
CA LEU A 79 -8.84 -11.06 -1.75
C LEU A 79 -8.91 -12.52 -2.20
N ALA A 80 -9.92 -13.27 -1.75
CA ALA A 80 -10.09 -14.67 -2.13
C ALA A 80 -10.24 -14.83 -3.65
N ARG A 81 -11.01 -13.93 -4.29
CA ARG A 81 -11.21 -13.91 -5.75
C ARG A 81 -9.90 -13.63 -6.50
N ILE A 82 -9.21 -12.56 -6.14
CA ILE A 82 -7.97 -12.13 -6.82
C ILE A 82 -6.90 -13.20 -6.65
N MET A 83 -6.67 -13.69 -5.43
CA MET A 83 -5.67 -14.73 -5.16
C MET A 83 -6.00 -16.03 -5.90
N GLY A 84 -7.26 -16.45 -5.93
CA GLY A 84 -7.69 -17.64 -6.66
C GLY A 84 -7.41 -17.53 -8.16
N LEU A 85 -7.74 -16.39 -8.77
CA LEU A 85 -7.46 -16.14 -10.18
C LEU A 85 -5.96 -16.00 -10.47
N ALA A 86 -5.20 -15.36 -9.57
CA ALA A 86 -3.76 -15.18 -9.70
C ALA A 86 -3.01 -16.51 -9.63
N ILE A 87 -3.37 -17.40 -8.69
CA ILE A 87 -2.84 -18.76 -8.61
C ILE A 87 -3.19 -19.55 -9.87
N LEU A 88 -4.44 -19.49 -10.33
CA LEU A 88 -4.89 -20.21 -11.53
C LEU A 88 -4.11 -19.75 -12.77
N LEU A 89 -3.99 -18.43 -12.98
CA LEU A 89 -3.25 -17.88 -14.10
C LEU A 89 -1.77 -18.23 -14.01
N ALA A 90 -1.16 -18.13 -12.83
CA ALA A 90 0.23 -18.52 -12.62
C ALA A 90 0.48 -20.00 -12.93
N ILE A 91 -0.42 -20.90 -12.52
CA ILE A 91 -0.36 -22.33 -12.89
C ILE A 91 -0.39 -22.49 -14.40
N VAL A 92 -1.30 -21.80 -15.09
CA VAL A 92 -1.39 -21.84 -16.56
C VAL A 92 -0.09 -21.37 -17.21
N VAL A 93 0.44 -20.22 -16.80
CA VAL A 93 1.71 -19.69 -17.35
C VAL A 93 2.88 -20.62 -17.02
N LEU A 94 2.96 -21.15 -15.80
CA LEU A 94 4.01 -22.10 -15.39
C LEU A 94 3.96 -23.41 -16.19
N ILE A 95 2.76 -23.92 -16.53
CA ILE A 95 2.61 -25.11 -17.38
C ILE A 95 3.25 -24.85 -18.75
N PHE A 96 2.99 -23.69 -19.35
CA PHE A 96 3.56 -23.33 -20.65
C PHE A 96 5.06 -23.01 -20.59
N ALA A 97 5.50 -22.31 -19.54
CA ALA A 97 6.88 -21.89 -19.32
C ALA A 97 7.80 -23.08 -19.02
N THR A 98 7.43 -23.89 -18.02
CA THR A 98 8.30 -24.97 -17.54
C THR A 98 8.07 -26.29 -18.28
N ARG A 99 6.87 -26.51 -18.82
CA ARG A 99 6.44 -27.79 -19.44
C ARG A 99 6.74 -29.00 -18.55
N SER A 100 6.61 -28.82 -17.24
CA SER A 100 7.02 -29.80 -16.23
C SER A 100 6.09 -29.76 -15.04
N LEU A 101 5.52 -30.92 -14.64
CA LEU A 101 4.68 -31.00 -13.45
C LEU A 101 5.41 -30.52 -12.19
N ARG A 102 6.70 -30.86 -12.05
CA ARG A 102 7.54 -30.42 -10.93
C ARG A 102 7.83 -28.92 -11.00
N GLY A 103 7.98 -28.38 -12.21
CA GLY A 103 8.15 -26.95 -12.47
C GLY A 103 6.89 -26.12 -12.19
N VAL A 104 5.74 -26.76 -11.96
CA VAL A 104 4.46 -26.10 -11.61
C VAL A 104 4.14 -26.32 -10.12
N VAL A 105 4.16 -27.57 -9.67
CA VAL A 105 3.71 -27.94 -8.31
C VAL A 105 4.65 -27.37 -7.24
N VAL A 106 5.97 -27.46 -7.44
CA VAL A 106 6.94 -27.02 -6.43
C VAL A 106 6.89 -25.50 -6.17
N PRO A 107 6.84 -24.61 -7.18
CA PRO A 107 6.64 -23.18 -6.92
C PRO A 107 5.36 -22.87 -6.14
N VAL A 108 4.24 -23.53 -6.47
CA VAL A 108 2.96 -23.31 -5.77
C VAL A 108 3.03 -23.80 -4.32
N VAL A 109 3.61 -24.98 -4.07
CA VAL A 109 3.84 -25.49 -2.72
C VAL A 109 4.79 -24.59 -1.94
N THR A 110 5.82 -24.05 -2.60
CA THR A 110 6.76 -23.10 -2.00
C THR A 110 6.04 -21.84 -1.54
N ALA A 111 5.20 -21.25 -2.40
CA ALA A 111 4.46 -20.04 -2.10
C ALA A 111 3.44 -20.24 -0.97
N ILE A 112 2.62 -21.29 -1.05
CA ILE A 112 1.63 -21.59 -0.02
C ILE A 112 2.33 -21.93 1.30
N GLY A 113 3.39 -22.74 1.24
CA GLY A 113 4.19 -23.11 2.41
C GLY A 113 4.81 -21.92 3.11
N SER A 114 5.43 -20.99 2.36
CA SER A 114 6.04 -19.79 2.93
C SER A 114 5.00 -18.85 3.54
N ILE A 115 3.84 -18.68 2.91
CA ILE A 115 2.72 -17.90 3.46
C ILE A 115 2.23 -18.54 4.77
N VAL A 116 1.89 -19.82 4.77
CA VAL A 116 1.36 -20.51 5.97
C VAL A 116 2.36 -20.46 7.12
N MET A 117 3.65 -20.69 6.85
CA MET A 117 4.69 -20.61 7.87
C MET A 117 4.88 -19.18 8.38
N SER A 118 4.93 -18.18 7.49
CA SER A 118 5.10 -16.77 7.85
C SER A 118 3.97 -16.29 8.79
N TYR A 119 2.71 -16.49 8.39
CA TYR A 119 1.56 -16.14 9.22
C TYR A 119 1.44 -17.01 10.47
N GLY A 120 1.90 -18.27 10.42
CA GLY A 120 2.00 -19.14 11.59
C GLY A 120 2.99 -18.61 12.63
N ILE A 121 4.16 -18.15 12.21
CA ILE A 121 5.19 -17.53 13.07
C ILE A 121 4.65 -16.22 13.66
N LEU A 122 4.07 -15.35 12.84
CA LEU A 122 3.50 -14.08 13.31
C LEU A 122 2.37 -14.31 14.32
N GLY A 123 1.49 -15.26 14.06
CA GLY A 123 0.43 -15.65 14.99
C GLY A 123 0.97 -16.24 16.29
N TYR A 124 2.02 -17.07 16.24
CA TYR A 124 2.69 -17.62 17.42
C TYR A 124 3.32 -16.54 18.29
N LEU A 125 3.97 -15.55 17.64
CA LEU A 125 4.56 -14.37 18.29
C LEU A 125 3.50 -13.34 18.75
N ARG A 126 2.21 -13.59 18.50
CA ARG A 126 1.09 -12.69 18.80
C ARG A 126 1.23 -11.30 18.16
N PHE A 127 1.80 -11.24 16.97
CA PHE A 127 1.77 -10.02 16.15
C PHE A 127 0.33 -9.71 15.76
N SER A 128 -0.06 -8.44 15.86
CA SER A 128 -1.32 -7.96 15.31
C SER A 128 -1.27 -8.03 13.79
N ILE A 129 -2.21 -8.73 13.19
CA ILE A 129 -2.34 -8.87 11.74
C ILE A 129 -3.29 -7.78 11.25
N ASP A 130 -2.78 -6.84 10.47
CA ASP A 130 -3.64 -5.89 9.76
C ASP A 130 -4.26 -6.58 8.53
N SER A 131 -5.57 -6.85 8.63
CA SER A 131 -6.32 -7.55 7.58
C SER A 131 -6.37 -6.79 6.25
N GLY A 132 -6.25 -5.46 6.27
CA GLY A 132 -6.20 -4.63 5.06
C GLY A 132 -4.86 -4.72 4.33
N MET A 133 -3.76 -4.94 5.08
CA MET A 133 -2.40 -5.00 4.53
C MET A 133 -1.92 -6.41 4.16
N MET A 134 -2.68 -7.45 4.52
CA MET A 134 -2.38 -8.86 4.26
C MET A 134 -2.08 -9.19 2.77
N LEU A 135 -2.66 -8.41 1.86
CA LEU A 135 -2.51 -8.58 0.41
C LEU A 135 -1.04 -8.50 -0.05
N ILE A 136 -0.25 -7.58 0.52
CA ILE A 136 1.11 -7.30 0.06
C ILE A 136 2.07 -8.46 0.38
N PRO A 137 2.19 -8.95 1.64
CA PRO A 137 3.04 -10.11 1.95
C PRO A 137 2.69 -11.36 1.15
N MET A 138 1.39 -11.66 0.98
CA MET A 138 0.95 -12.85 0.26
C MET A 138 1.34 -12.82 -1.21
N LEU A 139 1.14 -11.66 -1.86
CA LEU A 139 1.51 -11.49 -3.24
C LEU A 139 3.03 -11.61 -3.44
N LEU A 140 3.82 -10.96 -2.58
CA LEU A 140 5.26 -10.96 -2.74
C LEU A 140 5.83 -12.36 -2.53
N ALA A 141 5.34 -13.08 -1.52
CA ALA A 141 5.70 -14.48 -1.28
C ALA A 141 5.46 -15.33 -2.54
N PHE A 142 4.34 -15.11 -3.23
CA PHE A 142 4.00 -15.83 -4.43
C PHE A 142 4.91 -15.48 -5.62
N ALA A 143 5.16 -14.19 -5.86
CA ALA A 143 6.05 -13.72 -6.93
C ALA A 143 7.48 -14.23 -6.75
N VAL A 144 8.02 -14.13 -5.54
CA VAL A 144 9.38 -14.58 -5.20
C VAL A 144 9.52 -16.10 -5.25
N ALA A 145 8.48 -16.85 -4.82
CA ALA A 145 8.48 -18.30 -4.90
C ALA A 145 8.54 -18.79 -6.34
N ILE A 146 7.85 -18.11 -7.25
CA ILE A 146 7.93 -18.37 -8.69
C ILE A 146 9.33 -18.07 -9.20
N ALA A 147 9.89 -16.89 -8.88
CA ALA A 147 11.21 -16.48 -9.34
C ALA A 147 12.28 -17.53 -9.02
N TYR A 148 12.49 -17.82 -7.73
CA TYR A 148 13.54 -18.73 -7.28
C TYR A 148 13.39 -20.13 -7.86
N ASN A 149 12.17 -20.64 -7.89
CA ASN A 149 11.92 -21.98 -8.44
C ASN A 149 12.12 -22.03 -9.96
N ILE A 150 11.78 -20.99 -10.72
CA ILE A 150 12.02 -20.95 -12.17
C ILE A 150 13.51 -20.91 -12.49
N HIS A 151 14.31 -20.11 -11.77
CA HIS A 151 15.76 -20.07 -11.98
C HIS A 151 16.41 -21.44 -11.72
N VAL A 152 16.09 -22.06 -10.57
CA VAL A 152 16.59 -23.40 -10.21
C VAL A 152 16.10 -24.45 -11.21
N HIS A 153 14.81 -24.45 -11.56
CA HIS A 153 14.23 -25.43 -12.47
C HIS A 153 14.78 -25.35 -13.88
N SER A 154 14.87 -24.13 -14.44
CA SER A 154 15.32 -23.90 -15.80
C SER A 154 16.78 -24.31 -15.98
N PHE A 155 17.61 -23.99 -14.99
CA PHE A 155 19.01 -24.37 -15.03
C PHE A 155 19.21 -25.88 -14.87
N PHE A 156 18.50 -26.53 -13.94
CA PHE A 156 18.48 -27.99 -13.82
C PHE A 156 18.06 -28.64 -15.13
N ARG A 157 16.95 -28.19 -15.72
CA ARG A 157 16.43 -28.76 -16.97
C ARG A 157 17.47 -28.69 -18.08
N ARG A 158 18.17 -27.56 -18.19
CA ARG A 158 19.24 -27.36 -19.16
C ARG A 158 20.40 -28.34 -18.94
N ARG A 159 20.92 -28.45 -17.71
CA ARG A 159 22.03 -29.38 -17.38
C ARG A 159 21.63 -30.84 -17.57
N PHE A 160 20.42 -31.19 -17.17
CA PHE A 160 19.87 -32.54 -17.34
C PHE A 160 19.71 -32.91 -18.82
N GLN A 161 19.27 -31.99 -19.67
CA GLN A 161 19.19 -32.21 -21.12
C GLN A 161 20.56 -32.36 -21.78
N MET A 162 21.62 -31.73 -21.25
CA MET A 162 22.98 -31.82 -21.79
C MET A 162 23.69 -33.14 -21.45
N TYR A 163 23.56 -33.63 -20.21
CA TYR A 163 24.35 -34.79 -19.75
C TYR A 163 23.51 -36.03 -19.44
N GLY A 164 22.19 -35.90 -19.26
CA GLY A 164 21.31 -37.02 -18.95
C GLY A 164 21.40 -37.57 -17.52
N ASN A 165 22.45 -37.22 -16.77
CA ASN A 165 22.68 -37.59 -15.38
C ASN A 165 22.00 -36.59 -14.41
N ARG A 166 21.01 -37.08 -13.68
CA ARG A 166 20.16 -36.27 -12.79
C ARG A 166 20.90 -35.78 -11.56
N ARG A 167 21.69 -36.64 -10.92
CA ARG A 167 22.45 -36.28 -9.72
C ARG A 167 23.44 -35.16 -10.05
N GLN A 168 24.20 -35.31 -11.14
CA GLN A 168 25.12 -34.30 -11.61
C GLN A 168 24.39 -32.98 -11.91
N ALA A 169 23.28 -33.04 -12.64
CA ALA A 169 22.50 -31.85 -12.97
C ALA A 169 21.98 -31.10 -11.73
N VAL A 170 21.57 -31.81 -10.67
CA VAL A 170 21.16 -31.17 -9.40
C VAL A 170 22.36 -30.52 -8.70
N VAL A 171 23.50 -31.23 -8.60
CA VAL A 171 24.72 -30.70 -7.97
C VAL A 171 25.20 -29.45 -8.68
N ASP A 172 25.28 -29.47 -10.02
CA ASP A 172 25.65 -28.32 -10.84
C ASP A 172 24.67 -27.15 -10.65
N THR A 173 23.37 -27.46 -10.52
CA THR A 173 22.35 -26.43 -10.30
C THR A 173 22.53 -25.73 -8.96
N VAL A 174 22.70 -26.49 -7.88
CA VAL A 174 22.91 -25.89 -6.55
C VAL A 174 24.24 -25.12 -6.52
N GLY A 175 25.29 -25.65 -7.15
CA GLY A 175 26.60 -25.00 -7.21
C GLY A 175 26.62 -23.68 -7.97
N GLU A 176 25.92 -23.58 -9.11
CA GLU A 176 25.91 -22.36 -9.94
C GLU A 176 24.74 -21.40 -9.62
N MET A 177 23.58 -21.90 -9.15
CA MET A 177 22.41 -21.06 -8.85
C MET A 177 22.22 -20.74 -7.36
N GLY A 178 22.82 -21.50 -6.44
CA GLY A 178 22.64 -21.28 -5.01
C GLY A 178 23.07 -19.89 -4.54
N TRP A 179 24.24 -19.42 -5.00
CA TRP A 179 24.77 -18.09 -4.65
C TRP A 179 23.91 -16.93 -5.18
N PRO A 180 23.57 -16.87 -6.49
CA PRO A 180 22.65 -15.86 -7.00
C PRO A 180 21.31 -15.81 -6.27
N VAL A 181 20.70 -16.97 -6.01
CA VAL A 181 19.39 -17.06 -5.35
C VAL A 181 19.48 -16.63 -3.88
N LEU A 182 20.56 -16.96 -3.17
CA LEU A 182 20.80 -16.49 -1.79
C LEU A 182 20.95 -14.96 -1.75
N PHE A 183 21.74 -14.38 -2.65
CA PHE A 183 21.93 -12.93 -2.66
C PHE A 183 20.67 -12.18 -3.07
N SER A 184 19.91 -12.70 -4.04
CA SER A 184 18.57 -12.20 -4.36
C SER A 184 17.67 -12.22 -3.11
N ALA A 185 17.62 -13.34 -2.38
CA ALA A 185 16.83 -13.44 -1.15
C ALA A 185 17.27 -12.45 -0.07
N LEU A 186 18.58 -12.27 0.13
CA LEU A 186 19.11 -11.32 1.11
C LEU A 186 18.83 -9.86 0.75
N THR A 187 18.96 -9.49 -0.54
CA THR A 187 18.68 -8.12 -0.98
C THR A 187 17.20 -7.81 -0.88
N THR A 188 16.31 -8.71 -1.33
CA THR A 188 14.87 -8.54 -1.18
C THR A 188 14.48 -8.51 0.31
N PHE A 189 15.00 -9.41 1.14
CA PHE A 189 14.77 -9.40 2.59
C PHE A 189 15.15 -8.06 3.23
N ALA A 190 16.35 -7.57 2.95
CA ALA A 190 16.86 -6.34 3.56
C ALA A 190 16.14 -5.08 3.01
N ALA A 191 15.77 -5.07 1.73
CA ALA A 191 14.94 -4.02 1.14
C ALA A 191 13.58 -3.92 1.84
N LEU A 192 12.92 -5.05 2.10
CA LEU A 192 11.61 -5.06 2.76
C LEU A 192 11.68 -4.68 4.25
N LEU A 193 12.81 -4.91 4.92
CA LEU A 193 13.01 -4.41 6.27
C LEU A 193 13.07 -2.87 6.33
N SER A 194 13.28 -2.16 5.21
CA SER A 194 13.23 -0.70 5.20
C SER A 194 11.86 -0.15 5.60
N PHE A 195 10.77 -0.92 5.44
CA PHE A 195 9.44 -0.54 5.92
C PHE A 195 9.38 -0.32 7.44
N LEU A 196 10.32 -0.88 8.21
CA LEU A 196 10.46 -0.61 9.65
C LEU A 196 10.89 0.82 9.98
N THR A 197 11.38 1.57 8.99
CA THR A 197 11.75 2.98 9.18
C THR A 197 10.56 3.92 9.11
N ILE A 198 9.40 3.43 8.67
CA ILE A 198 8.17 4.21 8.58
C ILE A 198 7.44 4.13 9.92
N PRO A 199 7.20 5.26 10.62
CA PRO A 199 6.58 5.26 11.94
C PRO A 199 5.06 5.01 11.87
N ALA A 200 4.67 3.85 11.35
CA ALA A 200 3.30 3.41 11.19
C ALA A 200 3.21 1.89 11.40
N THR A 201 2.42 1.45 12.37
CA THR A 201 2.25 0.02 12.70
C THR A 201 1.87 -0.87 11.50
N PRO A 202 0.98 -0.44 10.58
CA PRO A 202 0.66 -1.23 9.39
C PRO A 202 1.89 -1.45 8.48
N MET A 203 2.79 -0.47 8.38
CA MET A 203 4.02 -0.58 7.59
C MET A 203 5.02 -1.53 8.23
N HIS A 204 5.13 -1.51 9.56
CA HIS A 204 5.97 -2.48 10.27
C HIS A 204 5.49 -3.91 10.02
N PHE A 205 4.17 -4.15 10.06
CA PHE A 205 3.59 -5.45 9.74
C PHE A 205 3.97 -5.89 8.31
N ILE A 206 3.84 -5.00 7.32
CA ILE A 206 4.24 -5.31 5.93
C ILE A 206 5.73 -5.69 5.89
N GLY A 207 6.62 -4.89 6.48
CA GLY A 207 8.07 -5.15 6.45
C GLY A 207 8.45 -6.50 7.05
N ILE A 208 7.88 -6.85 8.22
CA ILE A 208 8.18 -8.12 8.91
C ILE A 208 7.56 -9.30 8.16
N ALA A 209 6.29 -9.19 7.77
CA ALA A 209 5.58 -10.28 7.11
C ALA A 209 6.15 -10.59 5.72
N THR A 210 6.48 -9.57 4.92
CA THR A 210 7.07 -9.75 3.60
C THR A 210 8.50 -10.32 3.70
N SER A 211 9.36 -9.75 4.53
CA SER A 211 10.75 -10.22 4.71
C SER A 211 10.81 -11.66 5.22
N THR A 212 9.99 -12.01 6.22
CA THR A 212 9.87 -13.39 6.71
C THR A 212 9.42 -14.34 5.60
N SER A 213 8.44 -13.93 4.79
CA SER A 213 7.93 -14.74 3.67
C SER A 213 9.00 -14.97 2.60
N VAL A 214 9.82 -13.97 2.28
CA VAL A 214 10.95 -14.08 1.33
C VAL A 214 11.99 -15.07 1.84
N MET A 215 12.39 -14.95 3.10
CA MET A 215 13.40 -15.85 3.68
C MET A 215 12.92 -17.29 3.73
N LEU A 216 11.67 -17.52 4.14
CA LEU A 216 11.06 -18.86 4.12
C LEU A 216 10.93 -19.40 2.70
N THR A 217 10.57 -18.55 1.74
CA THR A 217 10.49 -18.91 0.32
C THR A 217 11.85 -19.36 -0.21
N PHE A 218 12.92 -18.64 0.12
CA PHE A 218 14.29 -19.03 -0.21
C PHE A 218 14.66 -20.39 0.37
N LEU A 219 14.44 -20.58 1.68
CA LEU A 219 14.76 -21.82 2.38
C LEU A 219 14.01 -23.01 1.78
N ILE A 220 12.72 -22.86 1.49
CA ILE A 220 11.91 -23.90 0.87
C ILE A 220 12.36 -24.14 -0.58
N ALA A 221 12.62 -23.09 -1.37
CA ALA A 221 13.04 -23.23 -2.76
C ALA A 221 14.39 -23.96 -2.89
N VAL A 222 15.39 -23.60 -2.08
CA VAL A 222 16.74 -24.20 -2.16
C VAL A 222 16.79 -25.63 -1.60
N THR A 223 15.80 -26.04 -0.79
CA THR A 223 15.73 -27.39 -0.21
C THR A 223 14.78 -28.30 -1.00
N VAL A 224 13.52 -27.89 -1.16
CA VAL A 224 12.45 -28.71 -1.75
C VAL A 224 12.64 -28.89 -3.24
N MET A 225 12.99 -27.84 -4.00
CA MET A 225 13.14 -27.97 -5.45
C MET A 225 14.28 -28.91 -5.84
N PRO A 226 15.53 -28.77 -5.34
CA PRO A 226 16.59 -29.74 -5.62
C PRO A 226 16.24 -31.17 -5.17
N ALA A 227 15.63 -31.34 -4.00
CA ALA A 227 15.19 -32.65 -3.51
C ALA A 227 14.18 -33.30 -4.47
N VAL A 228 13.15 -32.57 -4.89
CA VAL A 228 12.13 -33.06 -5.82
C VAL A 228 12.70 -33.32 -7.23
N LEU A 229 13.65 -32.51 -7.69
CA LEU A 229 14.32 -32.70 -8.98
C LEU A 229 15.25 -33.91 -8.98
N SER A 230 15.83 -34.27 -7.83
CA SER A 230 16.71 -35.45 -7.68
C SER A 230 16.00 -36.79 -7.95
N PHE A 231 14.68 -36.88 -7.73
CA PHE A 231 13.93 -38.11 -7.97
C PHE A 231 13.72 -38.40 -9.47
N GLY A 232 13.69 -39.67 -9.85
CA GLY A 232 13.39 -40.12 -11.22
C GLY A 232 14.60 -40.68 -11.95
N LYS A 233 14.35 -41.23 -13.15
CA LYS A 233 15.39 -41.92 -13.93
C LYS A 233 16.25 -40.92 -14.70
N ASP A 234 17.52 -41.29 -14.87
CA ASP A 234 18.41 -40.69 -15.86
C ASP A 234 17.86 -40.92 -17.27
N ARG A 235 18.29 -40.08 -18.22
CA ARG A 235 17.88 -40.15 -19.62
C ARG A 235 19.08 -39.99 -20.53
N GLN A 236 18.93 -40.40 -21.79
CA GLN A 236 19.94 -40.05 -22.79
C GLN A 236 19.98 -38.53 -22.98
N PRO A 237 21.18 -37.93 -23.18
CA PRO A 237 21.32 -36.53 -23.57
C PRO A 237 20.46 -36.22 -24.79
N ASP A 238 19.86 -35.02 -24.82
CA ASP A 238 19.09 -34.58 -25.98
C ASP A 238 20.07 -34.16 -27.10
N PRO A 239 20.15 -34.89 -28.23
CA PRO A 239 21.16 -34.63 -29.25
C PRO A 239 20.99 -33.26 -29.89
N LYS A 240 19.75 -32.76 -29.98
CA LYS A 240 19.46 -31.44 -30.56
C LYS A 240 19.95 -30.33 -29.65
N ILE A 241 19.77 -30.47 -28.34
CA ILE A 241 20.21 -29.46 -27.37
C ILE A 241 21.72 -29.52 -27.17
N GLN A 242 22.32 -30.71 -27.23
CA GLN A 242 23.76 -30.89 -27.15
C GLN A 242 24.47 -30.30 -28.38
N ALA A 243 23.93 -30.51 -29.59
CA ALA A 243 24.46 -29.95 -30.82
C ALA A 243 24.17 -28.45 -30.97
N ALA A 244 22.95 -28.01 -30.65
CA ALA A 244 22.57 -26.61 -30.78
C ALA A 244 23.13 -25.75 -29.65
N GLY A 245 23.37 -26.31 -28.46
CA GLY A 245 23.86 -25.64 -27.25
C GLY A 245 22.78 -24.93 -26.41
N GLY A 246 21.49 -25.15 -26.70
CA GLY A 246 20.35 -24.46 -26.05
C GLY A 246 19.03 -24.61 -26.80
N GLY A 247 17.93 -24.16 -26.20
CA GLY A 247 16.59 -24.17 -26.79
C GLY A 247 16.35 -23.02 -27.80
N TRP A 248 15.20 -23.03 -28.47
CA TRP A 248 14.84 -21.97 -29.44
C TRP A 248 14.78 -20.57 -28.80
N LEU A 249 14.19 -20.47 -27.60
CA LEU A 249 14.08 -19.19 -26.88
C LEU A 249 15.45 -18.64 -26.48
N ASP A 250 16.37 -19.53 -26.05
CA ASP A 250 17.74 -19.15 -25.71
C ASP A 250 18.46 -18.50 -26.89
N HIS A 251 18.29 -19.05 -28.10
CA HIS A 251 18.90 -18.48 -29.32
C HIS A 251 18.24 -17.16 -29.74
N ARG A 252 16.92 -17.02 -29.54
CA ARG A 252 16.23 -15.75 -29.79
C ARG A 252 16.69 -14.66 -28.84
N LEU A 253 16.94 -14.99 -27.58
CA LEU A 253 17.48 -14.06 -26.61
C LEU A 253 18.95 -13.73 -26.86
N GLU A 254 19.75 -14.70 -27.33
CA GLU A 254 21.11 -14.43 -27.82
C GLU A 254 21.08 -13.49 -29.04
N ALA A 255 20.15 -13.69 -29.98
CA ALA A 255 19.95 -12.79 -31.11
C ALA A 255 19.50 -11.40 -30.68
N PHE A 256 18.61 -11.31 -29.68
CA PHE A 256 18.23 -10.04 -29.05
C PHE A 256 19.43 -9.35 -28.41
N GLY A 257 20.27 -10.09 -27.68
CA GLY A 257 21.53 -9.57 -27.13
C GLY A 257 22.48 -9.03 -28.21
N ASN A 258 22.54 -9.67 -29.38
CA ASN A 258 23.29 -9.12 -30.53
C ASN A 258 22.70 -7.79 -31.02
N VAL A 259 21.37 -7.67 -31.09
CA VAL A 259 20.71 -6.40 -31.45
C VAL A 259 21.06 -5.32 -30.43
N VAL A 260 21.01 -5.64 -29.13
CA VAL A 260 21.36 -4.72 -28.04
C VAL A 260 22.79 -4.20 -28.17
N LEU A 261 23.75 -5.10 -28.40
CA LEU A 261 25.17 -4.73 -28.52
C LEU A 261 25.49 -3.93 -29.79
N ASN A 262 24.72 -4.14 -30.87
CA ASN A 262 24.92 -3.45 -32.15
C ASN A 262 24.24 -2.07 -32.19
N HIS A 263 23.18 -1.85 -31.41
CA HIS A 263 22.41 -0.60 -31.38
C HIS A 263 22.54 0.17 -30.05
N GLU A 264 23.69 0.03 -29.38
CA GLU A 264 23.91 0.56 -28.02
C GLU A 264 23.58 2.06 -27.89
N LYS A 265 23.90 2.88 -28.91
CA LYS A 265 23.65 4.33 -28.89
C LYS A 265 22.16 4.67 -28.88
N VAL A 266 21.36 3.94 -29.66
CA VAL A 266 19.91 4.14 -29.76
C VAL A 266 19.26 3.73 -28.45
N ILE A 267 19.69 2.60 -27.88
CA ILE A 267 19.17 2.10 -26.60
C ILE A 267 19.47 3.07 -25.46
N TRP A 268 20.70 3.59 -25.38
CA TRP A 268 21.04 4.65 -24.43
C TRP A 268 20.19 5.91 -24.60
N GLY A 269 19.96 6.33 -25.85
CA GLY A 269 19.11 7.49 -26.15
C GLY A 269 17.68 7.30 -25.65
N ILE A 270 17.05 6.16 -25.97
CA ILE A 270 15.70 5.82 -25.51
C ILE A 270 15.66 5.76 -23.98
N PHE A 271 16.62 5.09 -23.35
CA PHE A 271 16.68 4.95 -21.90
C PHE A 271 16.80 6.31 -21.20
N ILE A 272 17.69 7.20 -21.66
CA ILE A 272 17.85 8.54 -21.07
C ILE A 272 16.59 9.37 -21.25
N VAL A 273 16.01 9.41 -22.45
CA VAL A 273 14.77 10.17 -22.71
C VAL A 273 13.62 9.64 -21.85
N PHE A 274 13.46 8.32 -21.78
CA PHE A 274 12.44 7.69 -20.95
C PHE A 274 12.66 8.00 -19.46
N THR A 275 13.89 7.91 -18.97
CA THR A 275 14.24 8.22 -17.58
C THR A 275 13.95 9.67 -17.24
N VAL A 276 14.37 10.62 -18.09
CA VAL A 276 14.12 12.05 -17.88
C VAL A 276 12.62 12.35 -17.88
N PHE A 277 11.86 11.76 -18.82
CA PHE A 277 10.41 11.89 -18.85
C PHE A 277 9.76 11.35 -17.58
N MET A 278 10.14 10.15 -17.11
CA MET A 278 9.57 9.56 -15.90
C MET A 278 9.94 10.33 -14.63
N ILE A 279 11.17 10.85 -14.52
CA ILE A 279 11.58 11.72 -13.41
C ILE A 279 10.74 13.01 -13.41
N TYR A 280 10.52 13.63 -14.57
CA TYR A 280 9.67 14.82 -14.65
C TYR A 280 8.22 14.55 -14.23
N GLN A 281 7.67 13.37 -14.57
CA GLN A 281 6.33 13.00 -14.14
C GLN A 281 6.30 12.60 -12.65
N PHE A 282 7.38 12.04 -12.10
CA PHE A 282 7.52 11.72 -10.68
C PHE A 282 7.32 12.96 -9.80
N THR A 283 7.76 14.15 -10.23
CA THR A 283 7.58 15.38 -9.45
C THR A 283 6.13 15.87 -9.38
N LYS A 284 5.22 15.26 -10.16
CA LYS A 284 3.78 15.59 -10.21
C LYS A 284 2.90 14.65 -9.40
N ILE A 285 3.48 13.72 -8.63
CA ILE A 285 2.72 12.79 -7.80
C ILE A 285 1.91 13.59 -6.76
N GLU A 286 0.60 13.33 -6.70
CA GLU A 286 -0.25 13.84 -5.64
C GLU A 286 -0.07 13.00 -4.37
N THR A 287 0.40 13.62 -3.30
CA THR A 287 0.60 12.97 -1.99
C THR A 287 -0.62 13.17 -1.09
N ALA A 288 -1.80 12.82 -1.60
CA ALA A 288 -3.03 12.92 -0.85
C ALA A 288 -3.86 11.64 -0.96
N PHE A 289 -4.48 11.25 0.15
CA PHE A 289 -5.48 10.20 0.20
C PHE A 289 -6.87 10.80 0.10
N ASP A 290 -7.67 10.23 -0.80
CA ASP A 290 -9.11 10.43 -0.88
C ASP A 290 -9.78 9.08 -1.16
N VAL A 291 -10.90 8.81 -0.51
CA VAL A 291 -11.55 7.50 -0.59
C VAL A 291 -12.09 7.22 -1.99
N GLU A 292 -12.55 8.24 -2.71
CA GLU A 292 -13.08 8.08 -4.06
C GLU A 292 -11.97 7.76 -5.07
N SER A 293 -10.88 8.51 -5.08
CA SER A 293 -9.71 8.30 -5.94
C SER A 293 -8.95 7.02 -5.61
N SER A 294 -8.88 6.62 -4.33
CA SER A 294 -8.26 5.36 -3.91
C SER A 294 -9.16 4.15 -4.17
N MET A 295 -10.44 4.15 -3.81
CA MET A 295 -11.26 2.92 -3.93
C MET A 295 -12.20 2.92 -5.14
N GLY A 296 -12.73 4.07 -5.53
CA GLY A 296 -13.70 4.23 -6.61
C GLY A 296 -15.13 3.82 -6.25
N ARG A 297 -16.11 4.45 -6.93
CA ARG A 297 -17.55 4.20 -6.74
C ARG A 297 -18.04 2.81 -7.19
N LYS A 298 -17.18 1.99 -7.80
CA LYS A 298 -17.51 0.60 -8.14
C LYS A 298 -17.52 -0.30 -6.90
N VAL A 299 -16.90 0.13 -5.81
CA VAL A 299 -16.91 -0.58 -4.52
C VAL A 299 -18.20 -0.23 -3.77
N PRO A 300 -19.07 -1.21 -3.43
CA PRO A 300 -20.41 -0.93 -2.91
C PRO A 300 -20.43 -0.06 -1.64
N TYR A 301 -19.61 -0.39 -0.64
CA TYR A 301 -19.60 0.36 0.61
C TYR A 301 -19.07 1.79 0.42
N VAL A 302 -18.17 2.01 -0.53
CA VAL A 302 -17.62 3.33 -0.86
C VAL A 302 -18.68 4.17 -1.56
N LYS A 303 -19.42 3.57 -2.50
CA LYS A 303 -20.55 4.22 -3.14
C LYS A 303 -21.59 4.67 -2.11
N GLU A 304 -21.94 3.80 -1.16
CA GLU A 304 -22.89 4.13 -0.09
C GLU A 304 -22.40 5.32 0.75
N ILE A 305 -21.14 5.32 1.18
CA ILE A 305 -20.49 6.42 1.90
C ILE A 305 -20.61 7.74 1.12
N LEU A 306 -20.15 7.74 -0.14
CA LEU A 306 -20.10 8.97 -0.95
C LEU A 306 -21.50 9.52 -1.22
N GLU A 307 -22.45 8.68 -1.59
CA GLU A 307 -23.85 9.10 -1.78
C GLU A 307 -24.46 9.69 -0.51
N ALA A 308 -24.12 9.17 0.67
CA ALA A 308 -24.61 9.72 1.92
C ALA A 308 -23.97 11.07 2.26
N SER A 309 -22.65 11.22 2.05
CA SER A 309 -21.94 12.49 2.22
C SER A 309 -22.43 13.59 1.26
N GLU A 310 -22.95 13.23 0.09
CA GLU A 310 -23.54 14.14 -0.88
C GLU A 310 -24.92 14.68 -0.46
N THR A 311 -25.66 13.96 0.40
CA THR A 311 -26.97 14.43 0.90
C THR A 311 -26.84 15.64 1.81
N GLU A 312 -27.84 16.51 1.91
CA GLU A 312 -27.79 17.69 2.80
C GLU A 312 -27.44 17.33 4.26
N LEU A 313 -27.99 16.22 4.76
CA LEU A 313 -27.79 15.82 6.16
C LEU A 313 -26.49 15.07 6.41
N GLY A 314 -25.96 14.36 5.41
CA GLY A 314 -24.96 13.34 5.69
C GLY A 314 -23.54 13.86 5.80
N SER A 315 -22.85 13.48 6.86
CA SER A 315 -21.41 13.66 7.01
C SER A 315 -20.81 12.40 7.62
N ILE A 316 -19.68 11.95 7.08
CA ILE A 316 -18.99 10.74 7.51
C ILE A 316 -17.63 11.08 8.11
N TYR A 317 -17.14 12.28 7.82
CA TYR A 317 -15.87 12.79 8.28
C TYR A 317 -16.14 13.99 9.16
N SER A 318 -15.59 13.97 10.37
CA SER A 318 -15.64 15.13 11.25
C SER A 318 -14.36 15.22 12.07
N TYR A 319 -14.04 16.43 12.46
CA TYR A 319 -13.06 16.69 13.51
C TYR A 319 -13.64 17.68 14.50
N ASP A 320 -13.02 17.74 15.66
CA ASP A 320 -13.38 18.68 16.71
C ASP A 320 -12.18 19.60 16.96
N VAL A 321 -12.45 20.86 17.27
CA VAL A 321 -11.46 21.77 17.84
C VAL A 321 -11.81 21.92 19.31
N MET A 322 -10.95 21.40 20.17
CA MET A 322 -11.05 21.57 21.61
C MET A 322 -10.30 22.84 22.01
N ILE A 323 -10.98 23.72 22.73
CA ILE A 323 -10.46 24.98 23.25
C ILE A 323 -10.47 24.86 24.78
N ASP A 324 -9.30 24.73 25.40
CA ASP A 324 -9.14 24.62 26.86
C ASP A 324 -8.68 25.97 27.42
N LEU A 325 -9.62 26.68 28.06
CA LEU A 325 -9.41 28.04 28.58
C LEU A 325 -8.59 28.01 29.88
N PRO A 326 -7.94 29.13 30.26
CA PRO A 326 -7.05 29.16 31.42
C PRO A 326 -7.79 29.05 32.77
N GLU A 327 -9.04 29.48 32.84
CA GLU A 327 -9.82 29.56 34.08
C GLU A 327 -11.20 28.90 33.92
N ASP A 328 -11.68 28.31 35.02
CA ASP A 328 -13.04 27.76 35.10
C ASP A 328 -14.07 28.89 34.98
N GLY A 329 -15.20 28.63 34.31
CA GLY A 329 -16.21 29.64 34.03
C GLY A 329 -15.94 30.52 32.81
N ALA A 330 -14.71 30.57 32.28
CA ALA A 330 -14.33 31.45 31.18
C ALA A 330 -15.16 31.22 29.90
N ALA A 331 -15.65 30.01 29.68
CA ALA A 331 -16.45 29.66 28.50
C ALA A 331 -17.83 30.34 28.48
N LYS A 332 -18.28 30.91 29.61
CA LYS A 332 -19.55 31.67 29.70
C LYS A 332 -19.40 33.14 29.33
N SER A 333 -18.18 33.64 29.14
CA SER A 333 -17.96 35.03 28.79
C SER A 333 -18.45 35.32 27.37
N ARG A 334 -19.04 36.51 27.17
CA ARG A 334 -19.46 36.96 25.85
C ARG A 334 -18.27 37.05 24.89
N GLU A 335 -17.12 37.51 25.37
CA GLU A 335 -15.90 37.66 24.60
C GLU A 335 -15.46 36.32 24.02
N THR A 336 -15.41 35.28 24.84
CA THR A 336 -15.07 33.92 24.41
C THR A 336 -16.08 33.37 23.41
N LEU A 337 -17.38 33.57 23.64
CA LEU A 337 -18.42 33.07 22.72
C LEU A 337 -18.47 33.83 21.39
N VAL A 338 -18.14 35.12 21.38
CA VAL A 338 -17.97 35.90 20.15
C VAL A 338 -16.72 35.45 19.40
N ALA A 339 -15.62 35.17 20.09
CA ALA A 339 -14.42 34.57 19.48
C ALA A 339 -14.74 33.19 18.88
N LEU A 340 -15.54 32.36 19.57
CA LEU A 340 -16.01 31.07 19.06
C LEU A 340 -16.87 31.22 17.82
N ASP A 341 -17.76 32.23 17.78
CA ASP A 341 -18.60 32.50 16.61
C ASP A 341 -17.79 32.99 15.42
N SER A 342 -16.77 33.82 15.66
CA SER A 342 -15.80 34.23 14.63
C SER A 342 -15.01 33.04 14.09
N LEU A 343 -14.53 32.15 14.96
CA LEU A 343 -13.87 30.91 14.54
C LEU A 343 -14.83 30.06 13.70
N GLN A 344 -16.07 29.86 14.18
CA GLN A 344 -17.08 29.07 13.48
C GLN A 344 -17.35 29.60 12.06
N ARG A 345 -17.58 30.91 11.91
CA ARG A 345 -17.77 31.56 10.59
C ARG A 345 -16.52 31.49 9.70
N TYR A 346 -15.34 31.39 10.29
CA TYR A 346 -14.09 31.22 9.55
C TYR A 346 -13.99 29.80 9.01
N VAL A 347 -14.25 28.79 9.85
CA VAL A 347 -14.21 27.39 9.46
C VAL A 347 -15.27 27.03 8.41
N ASP A 348 -16.45 27.65 8.47
CA ASP A 348 -17.54 27.44 7.50
C ASP A 348 -17.20 27.83 6.07
N LYS A 349 -16.10 28.56 5.84
CA LYS A 349 -15.65 28.98 4.50
C LYS A 349 -14.74 27.96 3.82
N TYR A 350 -14.26 26.96 4.54
CA TYR A 350 -13.33 25.99 3.99
C TYR A 350 -14.00 25.01 3.02
N PRO A 351 -13.31 24.61 1.93
CA PRO A 351 -13.84 23.68 0.94
C PRO A 351 -14.32 22.33 1.51
N LEU A 352 -13.59 21.76 2.48
CA LEU A 352 -13.99 20.49 3.07
C LEU A 352 -15.09 20.65 4.14
N THR A 353 -15.31 21.85 4.66
CA THR A 353 -16.34 22.07 5.70
C THR A 353 -17.73 22.00 5.09
N LYS A 354 -18.54 21.09 5.64
CA LYS A 354 -19.97 21.01 5.35
C LYS A 354 -20.79 21.86 6.30
N ARG A 355 -20.51 21.71 7.60
CA ARG A 355 -21.14 22.49 8.66
C ARG A 355 -20.30 22.44 9.92
N SER A 356 -20.41 23.48 10.70
CA SER A 356 -19.87 23.54 12.05
C SER A 356 -20.99 23.53 13.10
N SER A 357 -20.69 23.04 14.30
CA SER A 357 -21.63 23.04 15.43
C SER A 357 -20.90 23.23 16.75
N SER A 358 -21.51 24.00 17.64
CA SER A 358 -20.98 24.32 18.96
C SER A 358 -22.12 24.65 19.93
N ILE A 359 -21.78 24.99 21.17
CA ILE A 359 -22.73 25.48 22.19
C ILE A 359 -23.53 26.70 21.70
N LEU A 360 -22.98 27.48 20.76
CA LEU A 360 -23.64 28.67 20.19
C LEU A 360 -24.98 28.34 19.53
N ASN A 361 -25.13 27.14 18.98
CA ASN A 361 -26.40 26.74 18.36
C ASN A 361 -27.52 26.60 19.39
N ILE A 362 -27.22 26.07 20.58
CA ILE A 362 -28.18 25.95 21.68
C ILE A 362 -28.46 27.35 22.22
N LEU A 363 -27.40 28.14 22.46
CA LEU A 363 -27.53 29.45 23.07
C LEU A 363 -28.34 30.44 22.21
N LYS A 364 -28.08 30.51 20.90
CA LYS A 364 -28.83 31.39 19.98
C LYS A 364 -30.29 30.98 19.83
N ASP A 365 -30.56 29.68 19.77
CA ASP A 365 -31.91 29.13 19.68
C ASP A 365 -32.71 29.39 20.97
N LEU A 366 -32.06 29.22 22.13
CA LEU A 366 -32.64 29.55 23.42
C LEU A 366 -32.91 31.05 23.56
N ASN A 367 -31.96 31.90 23.15
CA ASN A 367 -32.13 33.35 23.18
C ASN A 367 -33.29 33.80 22.29
N GLN A 368 -33.42 33.25 21.07
CA GLN A 368 -34.58 33.49 20.22
C GLN A 368 -35.89 33.03 20.88
N THR A 369 -35.89 31.83 21.47
CA THR A 369 -37.09 31.25 22.10
C THR A 369 -37.58 32.08 23.29
N LEU A 370 -36.66 32.52 24.16
CA LEU A 370 -36.98 33.38 25.30
C LEU A 370 -37.48 34.76 24.88
N ASN A 371 -37.11 35.21 23.68
CA ASN A 371 -37.59 36.46 23.08
C ASN A 371 -38.76 36.22 22.10
N ASN A 372 -39.73 35.39 22.50
CA ASN A 372 -40.97 35.10 21.76
C ASN A 372 -40.77 34.58 20.32
N GLY A 373 -39.63 33.94 20.04
CA GLY A 373 -39.32 33.39 18.72
C GLY A 373 -38.85 34.43 17.70
N ASP A 374 -38.58 35.68 18.10
CA ASP A 374 -38.14 36.73 17.18
C ASP A 374 -36.75 36.41 16.59
N THR A 375 -36.70 36.27 15.26
CA THR A 375 -35.48 35.96 14.50
C THR A 375 -34.36 36.98 14.70
N ALA A 376 -34.66 38.22 15.09
CA ALA A 376 -33.66 39.23 15.44
C ALA A 376 -32.80 38.81 16.65
N TYR A 377 -33.32 37.92 17.50
CA TYR A 377 -32.67 37.41 18.70
C TYR A 377 -31.96 36.07 18.50
N TYR A 378 -31.84 35.56 17.27
CA TYR A 378 -30.93 34.45 16.95
C TYR A 378 -29.46 34.93 16.94
N ALA A 379 -29.01 35.40 18.09
CA ALA A 379 -27.73 36.05 18.32
C ALA A 379 -27.19 35.69 19.70
N ILE A 380 -25.91 35.96 19.94
CA ILE A 380 -25.30 35.76 21.27
C ILE A 380 -25.85 36.83 22.23
N PRO A 381 -26.38 36.46 23.41
CA PRO A 381 -26.93 37.41 24.38
C PRO A 381 -25.93 38.50 24.79
N ALA A 382 -26.44 39.71 25.00
CA ALA A 382 -25.63 40.93 25.06
C ALA A 382 -24.67 41.00 26.26
N ASN A 383 -24.96 40.28 27.34
CA ASN A 383 -24.18 40.29 28.57
C ASN A 383 -23.88 38.86 29.05
N SER A 384 -22.76 38.69 29.76
CA SER A 384 -22.29 37.38 30.25
C SER A 384 -23.18 36.76 31.32
N ASP A 385 -23.89 37.57 32.11
CA ASP A 385 -24.81 37.10 33.14
C ASP A 385 -26.05 36.41 32.54
N GLU A 386 -26.59 36.96 31.45
CA GLU A 386 -27.69 36.41 30.68
C GLU A 386 -27.26 35.10 30.00
N ILE A 387 -26.05 35.03 29.47
CA ILE A 387 -25.47 33.78 28.95
C ILE A 387 -25.44 32.71 30.05
N ALA A 388 -24.93 33.04 31.24
CA ALA A 388 -24.86 32.11 32.36
C ALA A 388 -26.25 31.66 32.83
N GLN A 389 -27.22 32.58 32.92
CA GLN A 389 -28.61 32.27 33.30
C GLN A 389 -29.29 31.37 32.26
N GLN A 390 -29.09 31.63 30.97
CA GLN A 390 -29.65 30.84 29.88
C GLN A 390 -29.07 29.41 29.88
N LEU A 391 -27.76 29.26 30.06
CA LEU A 391 -27.13 27.94 30.17
C LEU A 391 -27.65 27.17 31.39
N LEU A 392 -27.75 27.82 32.55
CA LEU A 392 -28.31 27.22 33.77
C LEU A 392 -29.77 26.80 33.59
N LEU A 393 -30.58 27.62 32.91
CA LEU A 393 -31.97 27.29 32.61
C LEU A 393 -32.07 26.04 31.73
N TYR A 394 -31.22 25.95 30.70
CA TYR A 394 -31.17 24.81 29.80
C TYR A 394 -30.78 23.52 30.52
N GLU A 395 -29.75 23.56 31.37
CA GLU A 395 -29.31 22.43 32.18
C GLU A 395 -30.39 21.96 33.15
N ASN A 396 -31.01 22.88 33.90
CA ASN A 396 -32.10 22.57 34.83
C ASN A 396 -33.35 22.02 34.14
N ALA A 397 -33.58 22.38 32.87
CA ALA A 397 -34.65 21.82 32.05
C ALA A 397 -34.34 20.39 31.54
N GLY A 398 -33.21 19.80 31.94
CA GLY A 398 -32.76 18.48 31.50
C GLY A 398 -31.95 18.50 30.20
N GLY A 399 -31.40 19.67 29.82
CA GLY A 399 -30.61 19.89 28.62
C GLY A 399 -29.21 19.27 28.67
N SER A 400 -29.12 17.94 28.80
CA SER A 400 -27.84 17.21 28.85
C SER A 400 -27.02 17.30 27.55
N GLU A 401 -27.58 17.85 26.46
CA GLU A 401 -26.82 18.07 25.22
C GLU A 401 -25.74 19.14 25.38
N ALA A 402 -25.89 20.09 26.32
CA ALA A 402 -24.89 21.11 26.59
C ALA A 402 -23.53 20.50 26.99
N GLU A 403 -23.56 19.44 27.80
CA GLU A 403 -22.38 18.68 28.25
C GLU A 403 -21.55 18.07 27.10
N THR A 404 -22.11 18.01 25.88
CA THR A 404 -21.37 17.55 24.68
C THR A 404 -20.50 18.65 24.07
N TRP A 405 -20.81 19.92 24.36
CA TRP A 405 -20.20 21.11 23.76
C TRP A 405 -19.36 21.92 24.74
N ILE A 406 -19.72 21.88 26.02
CA ILE A 406 -19.06 22.58 27.12
C ILE A 406 -18.90 21.62 28.29
N ASP A 407 -17.76 21.65 28.98
CA ASP A 407 -17.57 20.84 30.19
C ASP A 407 -18.26 21.45 31.41
N TYR A 408 -18.41 20.64 32.47
CA TYR A 408 -19.10 21.02 33.70
C TYR A 408 -18.48 22.26 34.38
N ASP A 409 -17.16 22.39 34.31
CA ASP A 409 -16.43 23.54 34.89
C ASP A 409 -16.49 24.80 34.00
N TYR A 410 -17.15 24.73 32.83
CA TYR A 410 -17.21 25.80 31.84
C TYR A 410 -15.82 26.34 31.45
N ARG A 411 -14.87 25.43 31.29
CA ARG A 411 -13.48 25.71 30.94
C ARG A 411 -13.18 25.28 29.51
N ARG A 412 -13.77 24.19 29.05
CA ARG A 412 -13.50 23.61 27.73
C ARG A 412 -14.67 23.81 26.80
N LEU A 413 -14.38 24.34 25.61
CA LEU A 413 -15.32 24.47 24.52
C LEU A 413 -14.97 23.48 23.41
N ARG A 414 -16.01 22.92 22.78
CA ARG A 414 -15.90 22.07 21.61
C ARG A 414 -16.57 22.73 20.41
N LEU A 415 -15.81 22.85 19.33
CA LEU A 415 -16.31 23.17 18.00
C LEU A 415 -16.20 21.92 17.13
N GLN A 416 -17.33 21.31 16.76
CA GLN A 416 -17.35 20.21 15.81
C GLN A 416 -17.41 20.75 14.39
N VAL A 417 -16.61 20.19 13.51
CA VAL A 417 -16.57 20.49 12.07
C VAL A 417 -16.86 19.20 11.33
N GLU A 418 -18.01 19.17 10.68
CA GLU A 418 -18.40 18.08 9.79
C GLU A 418 -17.96 18.41 8.37
N MET A 419 -17.44 17.41 7.67
CA MET A 419 -16.85 17.56 6.35
C MET A 419 -17.73 16.90 5.27
N ASN A 420 -17.70 17.45 4.06
CA ASN A 420 -18.42 16.94 2.87
C ASN A 420 -17.61 15.87 2.14
N ALA A 421 -16.29 15.99 2.15
CA ALA A 421 -15.32 15.15 1.48
C ALA A 421 -14.05 15.05 2.33
N TYR A 422 -13.06 14.29 1.86
CA TYR A 422 -11.77 14.18 2.51
C TYR A 422 -10.66 14.09 1.48
N ASN A 423 -9.70 15.00 1.54
CA ASN A 423 -8.41 14.91 0.87
C ASN A 423 -7.35 15.16 1.94
N SER A 424 -6.42 14.23 2.17
CA SER A 424 -5.49 14.35 3.31
C SER A 424 -4.59 15.58 3.23
N GLY A 425 -4.18 16.00 2.02
CA GLY A 425 -3.35 17.19 1.83
C GLY A 425 -4.10 18.49 2.08
N GLU A 426 -5.36 18.57 1.63
CA GLU A 426 -6.23 19.71 1.93
C GLU A 426 -6.62 19.74 3.42
N ALA A 427 -6.96 18.59 4.00
CA ALA A 427 -7.28 18.48 5.42
C ALA A 427 -6.09 18.87 6.31
N GLU A 428 -4.84 18.54 5.93
CA GLU A 428 -3.65 19.00 6.66
C GLU A 428 -3.57 20.54 6.68
N ARG A 429 -3.77 21.17 5.51
CA ARG A 429 -3.74 22.64 5.40
C ARG A 429 -4.85 23.27 6.23
N GLU A 430 -6.09 22.82 6.07
CA GLU A 430 -7.23 23.37 6.80
C GLU A 430 -7.08 23.18 8.31
N LEU A 431 -6.71 21.98 8.79
CA LEU A 431 -6.52 21.73 10.22
C LEU A 431 -5.45 22.62 10.84
N LYS A 432 -4.35 22.86 10.11
CA LYS A 432 -3.28 23.74 10.55
C LYS A 432 -3.77 25.19 10.62
N ASP A 433 -4.40 25.68 9.57
CA ASP A 433 -4.91 27.06 9.51
C ASP A 433 -5.99 27.30 10.58
N VAL A 434 -6.89 26.35 10.81
CA VAL A 434 -7.91 26.40 11.86
C VAL A 434 -7.29 26.49 13.25
N ALA A 435 -6.24 25.69 13.51
CA ALA A 435 -5.51 25.76 14.77
C ALA A 435 -4.83 27.14 14.96
N GLU A 436 -4.16 27.66 13.94
CA GLU A 436 -3.50 28.98 13.99
C GLU A 436 -4.49 30.13 14.20
N VAL A 437 -5.68 30.06 13.58
CA VAL A 437 -6.73 31.07 13.76
C VAL A 437 -7.37 30.96 15.13
N ALA A 438 -7.61 29.75 15.62
CA ALA A 438 -8.09 29.53 16.98
C ALA A 438 -7.08 30.05 18.03
N GLU A 439 -5.78 29.80 17.86
CA GLU A 439 -4.74 30.34 18.76
C GLU A 439 -4.72 31.88 18.78
N LYS A 440 -4.97 32.54 17.64
CA LYS A 440 -5.09 34.00 17.58
C LYS A 440 -6.35 34.54 18.27
N LEU A 441 -7.46 33.81 18.18
CA LEU A 441 -8.74 34.19 18.79
C LEU A 441 -8.76 33.89 20.30
N PHE A 442 -7.96 32.92 20.76
CA PHE A 442 -7.88 32.48 22.14
C PHE A 442 -6.40 32.41 22.61
N PRO A 443 -5.72 33.56 22.79
CA PRO A 443 -4.27 33.62 23.01
C PRO A 443 -3.78 32.88 24.27
N ASP A 444 -4.61 32.82 25.31
CA ASP A 444 -4.27 32.16 26.59
C ASP A 444 -4.86 30.73 26.70
N ALA A 445 -5.51 30.23 25.64
CA ALA A 445 -6.12 28.91 25.63
C ALA A 445 -5.23 27.87 24.95
N LYS A 446 -5.35 26.62 25.38
CA LYS A 446 -4.76 25.49 24.68
C LYS A 446 -5.73 24.99 23.61
N ILE A 447 -5.32 25.11 22.35
CA ILE A 447 -6.08 24.62 21.19
C ILE A 447 -5.62 23.21 20.82
N THR A 448 -6.55 22.31 20.57
CA THR A 448 -6.20 20.96 20.10
C THR A 448 -7.26 20.45 19.11
N PRO A 449 -6.90 20.24 17.84
CA PRO A 449 -7.71 19.45 16.92
C PRO A 449 -7.78 18.00 17.41
N VAL A 450 -8.99 17.49 17.64
CA VAL A 450 -9.24 16.13 18.15
C VAL A 450 -10.22 15.39 17.22
N GLY A 451 -10.29 14.07 17.40
CA GLY A 451 -11.10 13.17 16.58
C GLY A 451 -10.27 12.32 15.62
N SER A 452 -10.96 11.45 14.88
CA SER A 452 -10.31 10.48 13.99
C SER A 452 -9.68 11.11 12.75
N MET A 453 -10.25 12.21 12.23
CA MET A 453 -9.73 12.84 11.01
C MET A 453 -8.35 13.49 11.21
N PRO A 454 -8.08 14.30 12.25
CA PRO A 454 -6.74 14.84 12.49
C PRO A 454 -5.69 13.74 12.72
N GLN A 455 -6.05 12.70 13.46
CA GLN A 455 -5.18 11.53 13.67
C GLN A 455 -4.86 10.81 12.36
N PHE A 456 -5.87 10.59 11.53
CA PHE A 456 -5.70 9.92 10.23
C PHE A 456 -4.87 10.78 9.26
N THR A 457 -5.10 12.09 9.21
CA THR A 457 -4.29 13.03 8.43
C THR A 457 -2.83 13.02 8.88
N ALA A 458 -2.56 13.09 10.19
CA ALA A 458 -1.20 13.00 10.72
C ALA A 458 -0.53 11.65 10.37
N MET A 459 -1.27 10.55 10.50
CA MET A 459 -0.80 9.21 10.11
C MET A 459 -0.44 9.15 8.62
N MET A 460 -1.27 9.68 7.73
CA MET A 460 -0.96 9.75 6.29
C MET A 460 0.32 10.52 6.02
N ASN A 461 0.54 11.64 6.71
CA ASN A 461 1.78 12.41 6.57
C ASN A 461 3.03 11.67 7.05
N TYR A 462 2.91 10.91 8.15
CA TYR A 462 3.98 10.01 8.59
C TYR A 462 4.27 8.91 7.57
N VAL A 463 3.23 8.33 6.94
CA VAL A 463 3.39 7.32 5.90
C VAL A 463 4.07 7.92 4.68
N VAL A 464 3.60 9.06 4.15
CA VAL A 464 4.18 9.70 2.96
C VAL A 464 5.65 10.07 3.17
N ARG A 465 5.97 10.77 4.27
CA ARG A 465 7.35 11.17 4.56
C ARG A 465 8.23 9.96 4.84
N GLY A 466 7.72 9.01 5.64
CA GLY A 466 8.40 7.77 5.94
C GLY A 466 8.67 6.93 4.69
N GLN A 467 7.81 7.00 3.67
CA GLN A 467 8.01 6.26 2.42
C GLN A 467 9.21 6.75 1.63
N ILE A 468 9.42 8.08 1.56
CA ILE A 468 10.60 8.66 0.92
C ILE A 468 11.86 8.20 1.66
N THR A 469 11.84 8.22 2.99
CA THR A 469 12.93 7.71 3.82
C THR A 469 13.16 6.21 3.60
N SER A 470 12.11 5.39 3.62
CA SER A 470 12.16 3.94 3.40
C SER A 470 12.72 3.61 2.02
N PHE A 471 12.31 4.32 0.98
CA PHE A 471 12.85 4.17 -0.36
C PHE A 471 14.36 4.47 -0.41
N ALA A 472 14.79 5.60 0.17
CA ALA A 472 16.20 5.97 0.23
C ALA A 472 17.04 4.96 1.04
N VAL A 473 16.50 4.47 2.16
CA VAL A 473 17.14 3.45 3.00
C VAL A 473 17.22 2.11 2.25
N SER A 474 16.15 1.67 1.59
CA SER A 474 16.16 0.46 0.77
C SER A 474 17.20 0.56 -0.34
N LEU A 475 17.29 1.71 -1.02
CA LEU A 475 18.25 1.92 -2.09
C LEU A 475 19.69 1.87 -1.57
N LEU A 476 19.95 2.48 -0.41
CA LEU A 476 21.25 2.43 0.26
C LEU A 476 21.62 0.99 0.63
N ILE A 477 20.69 0.25 1.26
CA ILE A 477 20.89 -1.15 1.66
C ILE A 477 21.22 -2.01 0.44
N ILE A 478 20.43 -1.91 -0.64
CA ILE A 478 20.67 -2.63 -1.89
C ILE A 478 22.02 -2.25 -2.47
N GLY A 479 22.35 -0.97 -2.51
CA GLY A 479 23.65 -0.48 -2.98
C GLY A 479 24.81 -1.12 -2.20
N VAL A 480 24.75 -1.10 -0.87
CA VAL A 480 25.77 -1.73 0.00
C VAL A 480 25.86 -3.23 -0.26
N LEU A 481 24.73 -3.94 -0.34
CA LEU A 481 24.72 -5.37 -0.61
C LEU A 481 25.32 -5.68 -1.99
N MET A 482 24.98 -4.91 -3.03
CA MET A 482 25.56 -5.07 -4.37
C MET A 482 27.08 -4.83 -4.36
N MET A 483 27.57 -3.85 -3.59
CA MET A 483 29.02 -3.64 -3.43
C MET A 483 29.70 -4.84 -2.76
N LEU A 484 29.06 -5.46 -1.76
CA LEU A 484 29.56 -6.65 -1.08
C LEU A 484 29.55 -7.87 -2.00
N VAL A 485 28.45 -8.10 -2.75
CA VAL A 485 28.30 -9.22 -3.69
C VAL A 485 29.37 -9.17 -4.77
N PHE A 486 29.65 -8.00 -5.34
CA PHE A 486 30.64 -7.86 -6.40
C PHE A 486 32.05 -7.54 -5.90
N GLY A 487 32.26 -7.42 -4.58
CA GLY A 487 33.55 -7.07 -3.99
C GLY A 487 34.11 -5.74 -4.50
N SER A 488 33.27 -4.81 -4.94
CA SER A 488 33.70 -3.55 -5.57
C SER A 488 32.64 -2.47 -5.50
N ILE A 489 33.02 -1.31 -4.94
CA ILE A 489 32.17 -0.12 -4.84
C ILE A 489 31.68 0.32 -6.23
N ARG A 490 32.60 0.39 -7.20
CA ARG A 490 32.28 0.81 -8.57
C ARG A 490 31.28 -0.13 -9.23
N LEU A 491 31.42 -1.44 -9.02
CA LEU A 491 30.53 -2.43 -9.61
C LEU A 491 29.15 -2.42 -8.96
N GLY A 492 29.08 -2.27 -7.63
CA GLY A 492 27.83 -2.11 -6.91
C GLY A 492 27.04 -0.88 -7.38
N LEU A 493 27.70 0.28 -7.53
CA LEU A 493 27.07 1.50 -8.02
C LEU A 493 26.57 1.38 -9.47
N ILE A 494 27.35 0.74 -10.35
CA ILE A 494 26.93 0.50 -11.74
C ILE A 494 25.73 -0.44 -11.79
N GLY A 495 25.72 -1.50 -10.96
CA GLY A 495 24.61 -2.43 -10.84
C GLY A 495 23.32 -1.79 -10.31
N LEU A 496 23.41 -0.64 -9.63
CA LEU A 496 22.24 0.07 -9.10
C LEU A 496 21.44 0.81 -10.19
N ILE A 497 22.09 1.19 -11.29
CA ILE A 497 21.47 1.97 -12.38
C ILE A 497 20.23 1.29 -12.98
N PRO A 498 20.29 0.03 -13.46
CA PRO A 498 19.11 -0.66 -13.97
C PRO A 498 18.06 -0.91 -12.87
N ASN A 499 18.50 -1.09 -11.62
CA ASN A 499 17.64 -1.42 -10.49
C ASN A 499 16.77 -0.26 -10.00
N ILE A 500 17.20 0.98 -10.16
CA ILE A 500 16.39 2.16 -9.81
C ILE A 500 15.27 2.40 -10.84
N MET A 501 15.47 1.96 -12.09
CA MET A 501 14.58 2.27 -13.20
C MET A 501 13.12 1.85 -12.98
N PRO A 502 12.81 0.65 -12.45
CA PRO A 502 11.45 0.25 -12.10
C PRO A 502 10.78 1.22 -11.13
N ALA A 503 11.48 1.66 -10.08
CA ALA A 503 10.93 2.57 -9.09
C ALA A 503 10.66 3.96 -9.67
N ILE A 504 11.58 4.49 -10.50
CA ILE A 504 11.36 5.73 -11.25
C ILE A 504 10.14 5.60 -12.17
N THR A 505 9.97 4.45 -12.82
CA THR A 505 8.84 4.20 -13.72
C THR A 505 7.52 4.16 -12.96
N VAL A 506 7.50 3.50 -11.81
CA VAL A 506 6.31 3.41 -10.95
C VAL A 506 5.89 4.80 -10.50
N GLY A 507 6.79 5.59 -9.90
CA GLY A 507 6.45 6.95 -9.47
C GLY A 507 6.16 7.91 -10.64
N GLY A 508 6.90 7.77 -11.75
CA GLY A 508 6.63 8.52 -12.98
C GLY A 508 5.25 8.23 -13.57
N LEU A 509 4.82 6.97 -13.55
CA LEU A 509 3.47 6.57 -13.96
C LEU A 509 2.41 7.07 -13.00
N MET A 510 2.66 7.06 -11.68
CA MET A 510 1.75 7.66 -10.72
C MET A 510 1.49 9.12 -11.04
N GLY A 511 2.56 9.92 -11.25
CA GLY A 511 2.40 11.33 -11.60
C GLY A 511 1.88 11.59 -13.02
N TRP A 512 2.10 10.68 -13.98
CA TRP A 512 1.56 10.82 -15.34
C TRP A 512 0.07 10.48 -15.43
N LEU A 513 -0.35 9.40 -14.76
CA LEU A 513 -1.72 8.91 -14.78
C LEU A 513 -2.59 9.54 -13.68
N GLY A 514 -2.00 10.32 -12.77
CA GLY A 514 -2.69 10.94 -11.64
C GLY A 514 -3.12 9.92 -10.58
N TYR A 515 -2.35 8.86 -10.38
CA TYR A 515 -2.63 7.89 -9.32
C TYR A 515 -2.11 8.43 -7.98
N PRO A 516 -2.96 8.49 -6.94
CA PRO A 516 -2.57 9.05 -5.66
C PRO A 516 -1.51 8.17 -4.98
N LEU A 517 -0.58 8.82 -4.28
CA LEU A 517 0.34 8.15 -3.36
C LEU A 517 -0.38 7.91 -2.03
N ASP A 518 -1.10 6.80 -1.95
CA ASP A 518 -1.77 6.32 -0.74
C ASP A 518 -0.93 5.27 0.00
N MET A 519 -1.44 4.81 1.14
CA MET A 519 -0.76 3.83 1.99
C MET A 519 -0.40 2.52 1.25
N MET A 520 -1.22 2.07 0.31
CA MET A 520 -1.00 0.83 -0.43
C MET A 520 -0.11 1.07 -1.65
N THR A 521 -0.37 2.11 -2.45
CA THR A 521 0.43 2.42 -3.64
C THR A 521 1.85 2.82 -3.27
N ALA A 522 2.05 3.45 -2.11
CA ALA A 522 3.36 3.75 -1.53
C ALA A 522 4.27 2.51 -1.49
N THR A 523 3.72 1.36 -1.09
CA THR A 523 4.49 0.12 -0.87
C THR A 523 5.10 -0.47 -2.16
N ILE A 524 4.56 -0.07 -3.32
CA ILE A 524 4.93 -0.63 -4.62
C ILE A 524 6.39 -0.34 -4.97
N MET A 525 6.87 0.89 -4.72
CA MET A 525 8.22 1.30 -5.11
C MET A 525 9.32 0.48 -4.40
N PRO A 526 9.39 0.38 -3.06
CA PRO A 526 10.37 -0.48 -2.39
C PRO A 526 10.17 -1.96 -2.71
N MET A 527 8.92 -2.42 -2.85
CA MET A 527 8.61 -3.81 -3.19
C MET A 527 9.21 -4.22 -4.53
N ILE A 528 8.98 -3.42 -5.59
CA ILE A 528 9.51 -3.71 -6.93
C ILE A 528 11.01 -3.53 -6.97
N LEU A 529 11.54 -2.52 -6.28
CA LEU A 529 12.99 -2.33 -6.14
C LEU A 529 13.65 -3.60 -5.55
N GLY A 530 13.05 -4.18 -4.50
CA GLY A 530 13.54 -5.43 -3.90
C GLY A 530 13.40 -6.65 -4.82
N LEU A 531 12.40 -6.69 -5.70
CA LEU A 531 12.18 -7.77 -6.66
C LEU A 531 13.09 -7.67 -7.90
N ALA A 532 13.39 -6.46 -8.37
CA ALA A 532 14.15 -6.21 -9.60
C ALA A 532 15.64 -6.58 -9.49
N VAL A 533 16.22 -6.44 -8.29
CA VAL A 533 17.66 -6.69 -8.04
C VAL A 533 18.07 -8.13 -8.34
N ASP A 534 17.14 -9.07 -8.24
CA ASP A 534 17.29 -10.48 -8.59
C ASP A 534 17.90 -10.67 -10.00
N ASP A 535 17.20 -10.16 -11.01
CA ASP A 535 17.52 -10.42 -12.42
C ASP A 535 18.89 -9.83 -12.77
N THR A 536 19.20 -8.64 -12.23
CA THR A 536 20.53 -8.03 -12.33
C THR A 536 21.61 -8.90 -11.69
N ILE A 537 21.40 -9.46 -10.50
CA ILE A 537 22.38 -10.34 -9.83
C ILE A 537 22.63 -11.60 -10.68
N HIS A 538 21.57 -12.24 -11.18
CA HIS A 538 21.70 -13.42 -12.04
C HIS A 538 22.47 -13.11 -13.31
N PHE A 539 22.20 -11.97 -13.94
CA PHE A 539 22.87 -11.52 -15.17
C PHE A 539 24.34 -11.14 -14.93
N ILE A 540 24.65 -10.35 -13.89
CA ILE A 540 26.04 -9.99 -13.55
C ILE A 540 26.84 -11.24 -13.20
N ASN A 541 26.33 -12.12 -12.32
CA ASN A 541 27.07 -13.28 -11.84
C ASN A 541 27.42 -14.25 -12.98
N HIS A 542 26.46 -14.55 -13.86
CA HIS A 542 26.73 -15.40 -15.03
C HIS A 542 27.61 -14.70 -16.07
N GLY A 543 27.42 -13.38 -16.25
CA GLY A 543 28.32 -12.57 -17.08
C GLY A 543 29.76 -12.65 -16.61
N HIS A 544 29.99 -12.60 -15.30
CA HIS A 544 31.31 -12.72 -14.71
C HIS A 544 31.91 -14.11 -14.98
N LEU A 545 31.14 -15.17 -14.73
CA LEU A 545 31.56 -16.55 -14.95
C LEU A 545 31.93 -16.81 -16.42
N GLU A 546 31.10 -16.35 -17.36
CA GLU A 546 31.36 -16.50 -18.79
C GLU A 546 32.52 -15.62 -19.28
N PHE A 547 32.74 -14.45 -18.67
CA PHE A 547 33.91 -13.64 -18.96
C PHE A 547 35.20 -14.31 -18.49
N GLN A 548 35.21 -14.93 -17.31
CA GLN A 548 36.38 -15.70 -16.85
C GLN A 548 36.71 -16.86 -17.80
N ARG A 549 35.71 -17.48 -18.41
CA ARG A 549 35.86 -18.60 -19.36
C ARG A 549 36.36 -18.16 -20.74
N GLN A 550 35.95 -16.99 -21.23
CA GLN A 550 36.16 -16.59 -22.62
C GLN A 550 37.04 -15.36 -22.83
N ARG A 551 37.27 -14.56 -21.78
CA ARG A 551 38.06 -13.31 -21.79
C ARG A 551 37.62 -12.28 -22.85
N ASN A 552 36.37 -12.34 -23.29
CA ASN A 552 35.78 -11.45 -24.29
C ASN A 552 34.37 -11.02 -23.86
N TYR A 553 34.12 -9.71 -23.69
CA TYR A 553 32.84 -9.19 -23.21
C TYR A 553 31.70 -9.50 -24.15
N ARG A 554 31.91 -9.40 -25.47
CA ARG A 554 30.85 -9.64 -26.45
C ARG A 554 30.39 -11.10 -26.38
N LYS A 555 31.34 -12.05 -26.44
CA LYS A 555 30.99 -13.48 -26.39
C LYS A 555 30.43 -13.90 -25.02
N ALA A 556 30.99 -13.37 -23.93
CA ALA A 556 30.47 -13.62 -22.58
C ALA A 556 29.04 -13.10 -22.40
N THR A 557 28.75 -11.89 -22.89
CA THR A 557 27.42 -11.28 -22.82
C THR A 557 26.40 -12.11 -23.61
N LEU A 558 26.70 -12.48 -24.86
CA LEU A 558 25.80 -13.28 -25.70
C LEU A 558 25.50 -14.64 -25.07
N ARG A 559 26.51 -15.28 -24.47
CA ARG A 559 26.31 -16.54 -23.75
C ARG A 559 25.51 -16.37 -22.46
N THR A 560 25.64 -15.22 -21.81
CA THR A 560 24.81 -14.84 -20.65
C THR A 560 23.34 -14.71 -21.05
N PHE A 561 23.02 -13.98 -22.12
CA PHE A 561 21.65 -13.93 -22.67
C PHE A 561 21.07 -15.33 -22.95
N ARG A 562 21.91 -16.21 -23.49
CA ARG A 562 21.54 -17.59 -23.78
C ARG A 562 21.32 -18.45 -22.53
N ILE A 563 21.97 -18.14 -21.41
CA ILE A 563 21.88 -18.93 -20.16
C ILE A 563 20.80 -18.41 -19.24
N VAL A 564 20.87 -17.14 -18.88
CA VAL A 564 19.97 -16.55 -17.87
C VAL A 564 18.82 -15.77 -18.48
N GLY A 565 18.88 -15.40 -19.76
CA GLY A 565 17.81 -14.60 -20.39
C GLY A 565 16.47 -15.32 -20.39
N THR A 566 16.44 -16.63 -20.69
CA THR A 566 15.19 -17.40 -20.70
C THR A 566 14.54 -17.43 -19.31
N PRO A 567 15.25 -17.80 -18.23
CA PRO A 567 14.75 -17.65 -16.86
C PRO A 567 14.22 -16.24 -16.55
N ILE A 568 15.01 -15.19 -16.80
CA ILE A 568 14.67 -13.78 -16.51
C ILE A 568 13.37 -13.36 -17.24
N LEU A 569 13.23 -13.73 -18.52
CA LEU A 569 12.01 -13.43 -19.29
C LEU A 569 10.79 -14.18 -18.72
N LEU A 570 10.95 -15.46 -18.36
CA LEU A 570 9.86 -16.28 -17.85
C LEU A 570 9.42 -15.83 -16.46
N THR A 571 10.34 -15.49 -15.56
CA THR A 571 10.01 -14.96 -14.23
C THR A 571 9.25 -13.65 -14.36
N SER A 572 9.77 -12.70 -15.14
CA SER A 572 9.14 -11.42 -15.39
C SER A 572 7.73 -11.56 -15.98
N LEU A 573 7.52 -12.49 -16.93
CA LEU A 573 6.21 -12.74 -17.54
C LEU A 573 5.22 -13.33 -16.53
N VAL A 574 5.63 -14.32 -15.73
CA VAL A 574 4.75 -14.94 -14.74
C VAL A 574 4.40 -13.95 -13.63
N ILE A 575 5.38 -13.18 -13.15
CA ILE A 575 5.15 -12.15 -12.13
C ILE A 575 4.22 -11.06 -12.67
N SER A 576 4.43 -10.61 -13.91
CA SER A 576 3.53 -9.66 -14.58
C SER A 576 2.12 -10.23 -14.70
N ALA A 577 1.96 -11.50 -15.10
CA ALA A 577 0.65 -12.14 -15.16
C ALA A 577 -0.04 -12.20 -13.79
N ASN A 578 0.73 -12.48 -12.72
CA ASN A 578 0.21 -12.48 -11.35
C ASN A 578 -0.32 -11.10 -10.93
N PHE A 579 0.42 -10.02 -11.19
CA PHE A 579 -0.03 -8.66 -10.91
C PHE A 579 -1.16 -8.20 -11.84
N ALA A 580 -1.20 -8.65 -13.09
CA ALA A 580 -2.26 -8.28 -14.03
C ALA A 580 -3.65 -8.71 -13.53
N MET A 581 -3.75 -9.78 -12.74
CA MET A 581 -5.03 -10.19 -12.15
C MET A 581 -5.67 -9.14 -11.24
N TYR A 582 -4.89 -8.23 -10.68
CA TYR A 582 -5.36 -7.18 -9.78
C TYR A 582 -6.17 -6.12 -10.55
N MET A 583 -5.91 -5.99 -11.85
CA MET A 583 -6.67 -5.12 -12.74
C MET A 583 -8.14 -5.57 -12.91
N THR A 584 -8.49 -6.79 -12.47
CA THR A 584 -9.87 -7.28 -12.44
C THR A 584 -10.65 -6.85 -11.20
N SER A 585 -9.99 -6.14 -10.27
CA SER A 585 -10.64 -5.61 -9.08
C SER A 585 -11.62 -4.50 -9.42
N ASN A 586 -12.59 -4.27 -8.53
CA ASN A 586 -13.40 -3.05 -8.55
C ASN A 586 -12.78 -1.91 -7.75
N GLY A 587 -11.79 -2.18 -6.89
CA GLY A 587 -11.10 -1.18 -6.08
C GLY A 587 -9.94 -0.54 -6.84
N LEU A 588 -9.96 0.79 -7.02
CA LEU A 588 -8.95 1.49 -7.82
C LEU A 588 -7.51 1.28 -7.30
N THR A 589 -7.26 1.31 -6.00
CA THR A 589 -5.94 1.08 -5.39
C THR A 589 -5.40 -0.30 -5.75
N ILE A 590 -6.26 -1.32 -5.80
CA ILE A 590 -5.88 -2.69 -6.20
C ILE A 590 -5.56 -2.73 -7.70
N ILE A 591 -6.37 -2.08 -8.54
CA ILE A 591 -6.12 -1.96 -9.98
C ILE A 591 -4.79 -1.23 -10.25
N HIS A 592 -4.57 -0.07 -9.60
CA HIS A 592 -3.35 0.72 -9.70
C HIS A 592 -2.14 -0.13 -9.28
N MET A 593 -2.27 -0.91 -8.20
CA MET A 593 -1.22 -1.85 -7.78
C MET A 593 -0.88 -2.86 -8.88
N GLY A 594 -1.89 -3.42 -9.57
CA GLY A 594 -1.67 -4.29 -10.72
C GLY A 594 -0.94 -3.60 -11.87
N ILE A 595 -1.43 -2.43 -12.32
CA ILE A 595 -0.87 -1.68 -13.45
C ILE A 595 0.58 -1.26 -13.16
N LEU A 596 0.80 -0.62 -12.01
CA LEU A 596 2.11 -0.11 -11.62
C LEU A 596 3.11 -1.24 -11.40
N SER A 597 2.67 -2.37 -10.86
CA SER A 597 3.56 -3.52 -10.66
C SER A 597 3.93 -4.23 -11.95
N VAL A 598 2.99 -4.39 -12.89
CA VAL A 598 3.30 -4.90 -14.23
C VAL A 598 4.28 -3.95 -14.92
N ALA A 599 4.04 -2.65 -14.89
CA ALA A 599 4.94 -1.67 -15.50
C ALA A 599 6.33 -1.69 -14.87
N GLY A 600 6.43 -1.76 -13.54
CA GLY A 600 7.70 -1.85 -12.84
C GLY A 600 8.48 -3.11 -13.20
N VAL A 601 7.83 -4.28 -13.20
CA VAL A 601 8.46 -5.57 -13.57
C VAL A 601 8.91 -5.59 -15.03
N LEU A 602 8.08 -5.09 -15.95
CA LEU A 602 8.44 -5.02 -17.37
C LEU A 602 9.60 -4.03 -17.61
N THR A 603 9.62 -2.91 -16.88
CA THR A 603 10.75 -1.99 -16.97
C THR A 603 12.01 -2.58 -16.34
N ALA A 604 11.91 -3.38 -15.27
CA ALA A 604 13.04 -4.11 -14.71
C ALA A 604 13.65 -5.04 -15.76
N LEU A 605 12.81 -5.88 -16.37
CA LEU A 605 13.20 -6.77 -17.46
C LEU A 605 13.91 -6.04 -18.60
N LEU A 606 13.36 -4.91 -19.05
CA LEU A 606 13.94 -4.12 -20.12
C LEU A 606 15.26 -3.46 -19.69
N ALA A 607 15.35 -2.94 -18.47
CA ALA A 607 16.59 -2.38 -17.95
C ALA A 607 17.69 -3.45 -17.85
N ASP A 608 17.35 -4.65 -17.39
CA ASP A 608 18.30 -5.76 -17.27
C ASP A 608 18.72 -6.38 -18.59
N LEU A 609 17.82 -6.50 -19.56
CA LEU A 609 18.18 -7.05 -20.86
C LEU A 609 18.78 -6.01 -21.81
N CYS A 610 18.57 -4.71 -21.60
CA CYS A 610 19.07 -3.68 -22.51
C CYS A 610 20.25 -2.87 -21.93
N ILE A 611 20.21 -2.49 -20.66
CA ILE A 611 21.16 -1.51 -20.07
C ILE A 611 22.29 -2.20 -19.33
N THR A 612 21.97 -3.17 -18.48
CA THR A 612 22.93 -4.00 -17.75
C THR A 612 24.07 -4.52 -18.64
N PRO A 613 23.83 -5.20 -19.79
CA PRO A 613 24.92 -5.65 -20.68
C PRO A 613 25.77 -4.51 -21.28
N LEU A 614 25.18 -3.35 -21.55
CA LEU A 614 25.89 -2.18 -22.10
C LEU A 614 26.79 -1.53 -21.05
N LEU A 615 26.31 -1.42 -19.82
CA LEU A 615 27.09 -0.96 -18.67
C LEU A 615 28.33 -1.85 -18.47
N PHE A 616 28.18 -3.17 -18.59
CA PHE A 616 29.27 -4.11 -18.37
C PHE A 616 30.41 -3.92 -19.36
N ARG A 617 30.06 -3.86 -20.65
CA ARG A 617 31.02 -3.69 -21.74
C ARG A 617 31.67 -2.30 -21.69
N ARG A 618 30.88 -1.25 -21.42
CA ARG A 618 31.38 0.13 -21.38
C ARG A 618 32.38 0.36 -20.25
N PHE A 619 32.09 -0.19 -19.07
CA PHE A 619 32.92 0.00 -17.89
C PHE A 619 33.95 -1.10 -17.65
N ARG A 620 33.98 -2.14 -18.49
CA ARG A 620 34.90 -3.29 -18.40
C ARG A 620 34.96 -3.87 -16.98
N ILE A 621 33.77 -4.21 -16.47
CA ILE A 621 33.55 -4.54 -15.06
C ILE A 621 34.24 -5.82 -14.55
N PHE A 622 34.62 -6.74 -15.45
CA PHE A 622 35.19 -8.05 -15.09
C PHE A 622 36.70 -8.16 -15.36
N GLY A 623 37.35 -7.08 -15.81
CA GLY A 623 38.77 -7.04 -16.14
C GLY A 623 39.06 -6.70 -17.61
N LYS A 624 40.34 -6.84 -18.01
CA LYS A 624 40.81 -6.59 -19.38
C LYS A 624 40.44 -7.75 -20.31
N GLU A 625 40.04 -7.42 -21.54
CA GLU A 625 39.88 -8.42 -22.59
C GLU A 625 41.24 -8.92 -23.07
N GLU A 626 41.30 -10.20 -23.40
CA GLU A 626 42.38 -10.78 -24.18
C GLU A 626 41.91 -10.85 -25.63
N ASN A 627 42.73 -10.31 -26.56
CA ASN A 627 42.40 -10.18 -27.98
C ASN A 627 42.36 -11.53 -28.70
#